data_AF-A0A8W8NT26-F1
#
_entry.id   AF-A0A8W8NT26-F1
#
_cell.length_a   1.000
_cell.length_b   1.000
_cell.length_c   1.000
_cell.angle_alpha   90.00
_cell.angle_beta   90.00
_cell.angle_gamma   90.00
#
_symmetry.space_group_name_H-M   'P 1'
#
loop_
_entity.id
_entity.type
_entity.pdbx_description
1 polymer ?
#
loop_
_entity_poly.entity_id
_entity_poly.type
_entity_poly.pdbx_seq_one_letter_code
_entity_poly.pdbx_strand_id
1 'polypeptide(L)'
;MTREGVVVASGLLLVLHLTGFLFEDTMNDKCRPGFVRVDQWCFSFHTEPTSMLQSSDVCHQHGAHMAVLDSQEKEKAMTDYIEQMGFFDIYQERKELYKIAQHEWDVQTEKNKFCEDYKLHGIHSDKYRHIPNAKIPIGSPPHLRANLSTPPGFSIKLSNIPGAGLGAWTNEFVPQYTILGVYEGVIHTRESDSDLYSWQVDKQGSNGTYVIDAADPACSNWLRFVNSPTTHTEENVTPVPCAGIVFYMTSRDVEPGTELLVWYGDGYGRFLGVNRIHPEYDLNGSVALRANVITYIDDKGLVFDDWTPVKYQNWFDNDDDEGETVLGQIFGLLLTYHHDNKWYWVAERNYTYYTGHEGLKLPFICEDSTNNSGVG
;
A
#
# COMPACT_ATOMS: atom_id res chain seq x y z
N MET A 1 17.07 44.95 44.47
CA MET A 1 18.21 45.01 45.41
C MET A 1 17.75 44.48 46.76
N THR A 2 18.21 43.26 47.09
CA THR A 2 18.46 42.72 48.43
C THR A 2 17.42 42.95 49.53
N ARG A 3 16.80 41.86 50.01
CA ARG A 3 17.35 41.13 51.18
C ARG A 3 16.62 39.80 51.41
N GLU A 4 17.41 38.74 51.37
CA GLU A 4 17.11 37.42 51.91
C GLU A 4 17.04 37.45 53.44
N GLY A 5 16.33 36.48 53.99
CA GLY A 5 16.29 36.16 55.42
C GLY A 5 15.48 34.89 55.65
N VAL A 6 16.02 33.74 55.26
CA VAL A 6 15.46 32.42 55.60
C VAL A 6 16.11 31.94 56.89
N VAL A 7 15.27 31.60 57.85
CA VAL A 7 15.61 31.07 59.16
C VAL A 7 15.90 29.56 59.07
N VAL A 8 16.96 29.16 59.76
CA VAL A 8 17.51 27.81 59.93
C VAL A 8 16.60 26.91 60.77
N ALA A 9 16.46 25.63 60.40
CA ALA A 9 16.33 24.53 61.36
C ALA A 9 16.70 23.17 60.74
N SER A 10 17.80 22.58 61.25
CA SER A 10 18.03 21.15 61.57
C SER A 10 17.63 20.09 60.52
N GLY A 11 18.52 19.29 59.93
CA GLY A 11 19.72 18.66 60.47
C GLY A 11 19.46 17.17 60.70
N LEU A 12 19.96 16.29 59.83
CA LEU A 12 20.47 14.97 60.21
C LEU A 12 21.31 14.40 59.04
N LEU A 13 22.62 14.35 59.26
CA LEU A 13 23.59 13.62 58.46
C LEU A 13 23.60 12.18 59.01
N LEU A 14 23.31 11.15 58.21
CA LEU A 14 23.55 9.76 58.61
C LEU A 14 24.68 9.16 57.79
N VAL A 15 25.67 8.68 58.53
CA VAL A 15 26.95 8.12 58.12
C VAL A 15 26.75 6.73 57.52
N LEU A 16 27.35 6.50 56.36
CA LEU A 16 27.52 5.18 55.74
C LEU A 16 28.34 4.27 56.66
N HIS A 17 27.79 3.10 57.01
CA HIS A 17 28.57 1.96 57.48
C HIS A 17 28.50 0.85 56.44
N LEU A 18 29.66 0.58 55.85
CA LEU A 18 29.94 -0.58 55.01
C LEU A 18 29.90 -1.85 55.86
N THR A 19 28.97 -2.74 55.56
CA THR A 19 29.14 -4.18 55.80
C THR A 19 28.81 -4.89 54.50
N GLY A 20 29.86 -5.41 53.86
CA GLY A 20 29.78 -6.10 52.59
C GLY A 20 28.96 -7.38 52.72
N PHE A 21 27.92 -7.47 51.89
CA PHE A 21 27.49 -8.74 51.34
C PHE A 21 28.25 -8.93 50.02
N LEU A 22 29.10 -9.94 49.99
CA LEU A 22 29.60 -10.53 48.76
C LEU A 22 28.39 -11.15 48.05
N PHE A 23 27.77 -10.39 47.15
CA PHE A 23 27.07 -11.01 46.03
C PHE A 23 28.15 -11.39 45.03
N GLU A 24 28.27 -12.70 44.84
CA GLU A 24 28.91 -13.32 43.69
C GLU A 24 28.18 -12.79 42.45
N ASP A 25 28.76 -11.77 41.82
CA ASP A 25 28.27 -11.17 40.57
C ASP A 25 28.54 -12.17 39.45
N THR A 26 27.58 -13.06 39.22
CA THR A 26 27.60 -13.98 38.09
C THR A 26 27.44 -13.18 36.80
N MET A 27 28.57 -12.95 36.14
CA MET A 27 28.67 -12.44 34.77
C MET A 27 27.67 -13.13 33.82
N ASN A 28 26.56 -12.46 33.44
CA ASN A 28 26.09 -12.34 32.04
C ASN A 28 24.83 -11.44 31.81
N ASP A 29 24.52 -10.46 32.67
CA ASP A 29 23.17 -9.90 32.78
C ASP A 29 22.86 -8.58 32.02
N LYS A 30 23.74 -8.12 31.11
CA LYS A 30 23.56 -6.84 30.41
C LYS A 30 23.47 -7.01 28.90
N CYS A 31 22.36 -6.56 28.32
CA CYS A 31 22.22 -6.40 26.87
C CYS A 31 23.34 -5.52 26.29
N ARG A 32 23.64 -5.69 25.00
CA ARG A 32 24.62 -4.84 24.31
C ARG A 32 24.22 -3.35 24.38
N PRO A 33 25.19 -2.41 24.33
CA PRO A 33 24.88 -0.99 24.30
C PRO A 33 23.89 -0.65 23.18
N GLY A 34 22.81 0.06 23.51
CA GLY A 34 21.72 0.38 22.58
C GLY A 34 20.52 -0.58 22.65
N PHE A 35 20.65 -1.71 23.35
CA PHE A 35 19.57 -2.65 23.60
C PHE A 35 19.06 -2.52 25.04
N VAL A 36 17.76 -2.66 25.20
CA VAL A 36 17.06 -2.70 26.49
C VAL A 36 16.63 -4.12 26.80
N ARG A 37 16.77 -4.50 28.08
CA ARG A 37 16.31 -5.79 28.54
C ARG A 37 14.80 -5.77 28.74
N VAL A 38 14.10 -6.66 28.04
CA VAL A 38 12.68 -6.92 28.19
C VAL A 38 12.53 -8.37 28.61
N ASP A 39 12.28 -8.56 29.91
CA ASP A 39 12.33 -9.88 30.55
C ASP A 39 13.68 -10.61 30.34
N GLN A 40 13.71 -11.69 29.57
CA GLN A 40 14.93 -12.44 29.22
C GLN A 40 15.52 -12.08 27.85
N TRP A 41 14.87 -11.21 27.09
CA TRP A 41 15.29 -10.80 25.75
C TRP A 41 15.89 -9.40 25.75
N CYS A 42 16.64 -9.09 24.69
CA CYS A 42 17.29 -7.81 24.49
C CYS A 42 16.82 -7.22 23.15
N PHE A 43 16.09 -6.10 23.21
CA PHE A 43 15.54 -5.43 22.02
C PHE A 43 16.09 -4.01 21.87
N SER A 44 16.12 -3.50 20.65
CA SER A 44 16.24 -2.07 20.38
C SER A 44 15.03 -1.58 19.58
N PHE A 45 14.51 -0.41 19.95
CA PHE A 45 13.32 0.17 19.34
C PHE A 45 13.71 1.39 18.52
N HIS A 46 13.43 1.35 17.22
CA HIS A 46 13.80 2.39 16.27
C HIS A 46 12.54 3.15 15.83
N THR A 47 12.40 4.38 16.30
CA THR A 47 11.22 5.24 16.07
C THR A 47 11.25 5.96 14.71
N GLU A 48 12.45 6.17 14.16
CA GLU A 48 12.63 6.79 12.85
C GLU A 48 12.16 5.81 11.76
N PRO A 49 11.09 6.13 11.00
CA PRO A 49 10.50 5.18 10.06
C PRO A 49 11.40 4.89 8.86
N THR A 50 11.59 3.61 8.53
CA THR A 50 12.36 3.16 7.37
C THR A 50 11.61 2.12 6.54
N SER A 51 12.07 1.89 5.32
CA SER A 51 11.55 0.79 4.50
C SER A 51 11.89 -0.57 5.12
N MET A 52 11.19 -1.62 4.66
CA MET A 52 11.40 -3.00 5.12
C MET A 52 12.85 -3.47 4.98
N LEU A 53 13.45 -3.26 3.81
CA LEU A 53 14.83 -3.64 3.56
C LEU A 53 15.80 -2.85 4.44
N GLN A 54 15.59 -1.53 4.56
CA GLN A 54 16.42 -0.67 5.40
C GLN A 54 16.34 -1.05 6.88
N SER A 55 15.17 -1.42 7.40
CA SER A 55 15.05 -1.85 8.80
C SER A 55 15.89 -3.09 9.10
N SER A 56 15.86 -4.08 8.20
CA SER A 56 16.69 -5.30 8.35
C SER A 56 18.18 -4.97 8.24
N ASP A 57 18.58 -4.13 7.28
CA ASP A 57 19.97 -3.68 7.15
C ASP A 57 20.47 -2.97 8.41
N VAL A 58 19.64 -2.11 9.01
CA VAL A 58 19.99 -1.41 10.25
C VAL A 58 20.21 -2.42 11.39
N CYS A 59 19.30 -3.39 11.59
CA CYS A 59 19.48 -4.40 12.63
C CYS A 59 20.79 -5.18 12.43
N HIS A 60 21.07 -5.62 11.20
CA HIS A 60 22.31 -6.33 10.88
C HIS A 60 23.59 -5.51 11.13
N GLN A 61 23.57 -4.21 10.80
CA GLN A 61 24.70 -3.31 11.07
C GLN A 61 25.00 -3.14 12.56
N HIS A 62 23.99 -3.29 13.42
CA HIS A 62 24.14 -3.30 14.87
C HIS A 62 24.45 -4.70 15.45
N GLY A 63 24.70 -5.69 14.57
CA GLY A 63 24.99 -7.06 14.95
C GLY A 63 23.75 -7.79 15.51
N ALA A 64 22.56 -7.34 15.15
CA ALA A 64 21.25 -7.86 15.54
C ALA A 64 20.48 -8.32 14.30
N HIS A 65 19.25 -8.79 14.50
CA HIS A 65 18.30 -9.15 13.44
C HIS A 65 16.92 -8.54 13.76
N MET A 66 15.96 -8.58 12.84
CA MET A 66 14.60 -8.07 13.03
C MET A 66 13.84 -8.95 14.01
N ALA A 67 13.35 -8.39 15.11
CA ALA A 67 12.84 -9.09 16.30
C ALA A 67 12.93 -10.63 16.23
N VAL A 68 11.86 -11.41 16.30
CA VAL A 68 11.73 -12.88 16.11
C VAL A 68 10.78 -13.29 17.21
N LEU A 69 9.49 -13.34 16.91
CA LEU A 69 8.46 -13.61 17.92
C LEU A 69 8.01 -15.05 17.76
N ASP A 70 8.81 -15.93 18.33
CA ASP A 70 8.67 -17.38 18.23
C ASP A 70 7.92 -18.01 19.42
N SER A 71 7.45 -17.18 20.37
CA SER A 71 6.66 -17.61 21.53
C SER A 71 5.67 -16.53 21.97
N GLN A 72 4.54 -16.97 22.55
CA GLN A 72 3.52 -16.06 23.10
C GLN A 72 4.05 -15.25 24.30
N GLU A 73 4.94 -15.83 25.09
CA GLU A 73 5.59 -15.17 26.22
C GLU A 73 6.45 -13.99 25.75
N LYS A 74 7.20 -14.18 24.66
CA LYS A 74 8.05 -13.16 24.07
C LYS A 74 7.24 -12.02 23.46
N GLU A 75 6.21 -12.38 22.70
CA GLU A 75 5.27 -11.41 22.13
C GLU A 75 4.63 -10.56 23.23
N LYS A 76 4.13 -11.20 24.29
CA LYS A 76 3.53 -10.51 25.43
C LYS A 76 4.52 -9.60 26.16
N ALA A 77 5.73 -10.08 26.43
CA ALA A 77 6.74 -9.28 27.14
C ALA A 77 7.10 -8.01 26.34
N MET A 78 7.24 -8.14 25.02
CA MET A 78 7.53 -7.02 24.13
C MET A 78 6.37 -6.03 24.05
N THR A 79 5.13 -6.50 23.87
CA THR A 79 3.96 -5.63 23.76
C THR A 79 3.66 -4.88 25.06
N ASP A 80 3.75 -5.55 26.22
CA ASP A 80 3.64 -4.92 27.54
C ASP A 80 4.68 -3.80 27.73
N TYR A 81 5.92 -4.01 27.25
CA TYR A 81 6.98 -3.01 27.34
C TYR A 81 6.70 -1.79 26.45
N ILE A 82 6.27 -2.02 25.20
CA ILE A 82 5.90 -0.94 24.26
C ILE A 82 4.78 -0.07 24.86
N GLU A 83 3.78 -0.70 25.48
CA GLU A 83 2.68 -0.02 26.17
C GLU A 83 3.16 0.84 27.34
N GLN A 84 4.03 0.31 28.20
CA GLN A 84 4.59 1.03 29.35
C GLN A 84 5.43 2.25 28.95
N MET A 85 6.13 2.16 27.83
CA MET A 85 6.97 3.24 27.31
C MET A 85 6.17 4.38 26.66
N GLY A 86 4.86 4.19 26.42
CA GLY A 86 4.04 5.18 25.74
C GLY A 86 4.48 5.40 24.29
N PHE A 87 4.96 4.35 23.62
CA PHE A 87 5.50 4.44 22.26
C PHE A 87 4.47 4.97 21.24
N PHE A 88 3.18 4.96 21.60
CA PHE A 88 2.08 5.40 20.76
C PHE A 88 2.08 6.89 20.43
N ASP A 89 2.72 7.73 21.24
CA ASP A 89 2.79 9.18 21.02
C ASP A 89 3.90 9.60 20.04
N ILE A 90 4.73 8.65 19.58
CA ILE A 90 5.94 8.93 18.80
C ILE A 90 5.70 8.82 17.28
N TYR A 91 4.65 8.12 16.85
CA TYR A 91 4.42 7.84 15.43
C TYR A 91 3.72 9.00 14.70
N GLN A 92 4.35 9.46 13.62
CA GLN A 92 3.92 10.58 12.79
C GLN A 92 2.61 10.28 12.04
N GLU A 93 1.72 11.27 11.98
CA GLU A 93 0.45 11.21 11.27
C GLU A 93 0.63 10.71 9.81
N ARG A 94 -0.08 9.65 9.42
CA ARG A 94 -0.16 9.16 8.02
C ARG A 94 -1.05 10.05 7.14
N LYS A 95 -0.94 11.37 7.34
CA LYS A 95 -1.86 12.37 6.79
C LYS A 95 -1.95 12.33 5.27
N GLU A 96 -0.82 12.13 4.59
CA GLU A 96 -0.82 12.04 3.12
C GLU A 96 -1.52 10.77 2.64
N LEU A 97 -1.36 9.62 3.31
CA LEU A 97 -2.10 8.40 2.98
C LEU A 97 -3.61 8.60 3.18
N TYR A 98 -4.04 9.26 4.26
CA TYR A 98 -5.45 9.59 4.45
C TYR A 98 -6.01 10.51 3.36
N LYS A 99 -5.23 11.49 2.89
CA LYS A 99 -5.67 12.34 1.76
C LYS A 99 -5.85 11.53 0.48
N ILE A 100 -4.96 10.58 0.21
CA ILE A 100 -5.07 9.70 -0.96
C ILE A 100 -6.33 8.82 -0.83
N ALA A 101 -6.53 8.15 0.31
CA ALA A 101 -7.73 7.35 0.55
C ALA A 101 -9.03 8.17 0.43
N GLN A 102 -9.04 9.39 0.96
CA GLN A 102 -10.18 10.30 0.83
C GLN A 102 -10.45 10.67 -0.63
N HIS A 103 -9.41 10.96 -1.41
CA HIS A 103 -9.53 11.24 -2.83
C HIS A 103 -10.13 10.05 -3.60
N GLU A 104 -9.68 8.82 -3.33
CA GLU A 104 -10.26 7.62 -3.95
C GLU A 104 -11.75 7.45 -3.61
N TRP A 105 -12.12 7.73 -2.36
CA TRP A 105 -13.51 7.72 -1.93
C TRP A 105 -14.36 8.79 -2.61
N ASP A 106 -13.83 10.00 -2.78
CA ASP A 106 -14.49 11.10 -3.50
C ASP A 106 -14.72 10.73 -4.97
N VAL A 107 -13.70 10.18 -5.64
CA VAL A 107 -13.78 9.70 -7.02
C VAL A 107 -14.82 8.58 -7.14
N GLN A 108 -14.84 7.63 -6.22
CA GLN A 108 -15.84 6.56 -6.21
C GLN A 108 -17.26 7.08 -5.99
N THR A 109 -17.42 8.07 -5.12
CA THR A 109 -18.69 8.76 -4.90
C THR A 109 -19.16 9.47 -6.17
N GLU A 110 -18.25 10.13 -6.88
CA GLU A 110 -18.57 10.84 -8.12
C GLU A 110 -18.91 9.90 -9.28
N LYS A 111 -18.23 8.75 -9.39
CA LYS A 111 -18.58 7.67 -10.33
C LYS A 111 -20.03 7.24 -10.19
N ASN A 112 -20.49 7.05 -8.94
CA ASN A 112 -21.86 6.66 -8.66
C ASN A 112 -22.85 7.76 -9.07
N LYS A 113 -22.56 9.02 -8.73
CA LYS A 113 -23.40 10.17 -9.13
C LYS A 113 -23.48 10.34 -10.65
N PHE A 114 -22.36 10.18 -11.36
CA PHE A 114 -22.35 10.21 -12.82
C PHE A 114 -23.23 9.11 -13.40
N CYS A 115 -23.12 7.88 -12.87
CA CYS A 115 -23.90 6.77 -13.40
C CYS A 115 -25.42 6.95 -13.19
N GLU A 116 -25.83 7.47 -12.04
CA GLU A 116 -27.25 7.79 -11.80
C GLU A 116 -27.75 8.91 -12.72
N ASP A 117 -26.95 9.95 -12.92
CA ASP A 117 -27.26 11.04 -13.85
C ASP A 117 -27.39 10.53 -15.30
N TYR A 118 -26.44 9.70 -15.75
CA TYR A 118 -26.45 9.10 -17.08
C TYR A 118 -27.66 8.18 -17.31
N LYS A 119 -28.08 7.39 -16.31
CA LYS A 119 -29.29 6.55 -16.42
C LYS A 119 -30.57 7.37 -16.63
N LEU A 120 -30.62 8.59 -16.07
CA LEU A 120 -31.79 9.47 -16.16
C LEU A 120 -31.79 10.33 -17.42
N HIS A 121 -30.63 10.85 -17.81
CA HIS A 121 -30.52 11.91 -18.82
C HIS A 121 -29.68 11.51 -20.05
N GLY A 122 -29.00 10.37 -20.02
CA GLY A 122 -28.05 9.95 -21.05
C GLY A 122 -26.93 10.97 -21.23
N ILE A 123 -26.48 11.13 -22.48
CA ILE A 123 -25.43 12.11 -22.85
C ILE A 123 -25.93 13.57 -22.91
N HIS A 124 -27.20 13.82 -22.57
CA HIS A 124 -27.81 15.15 -22.66
C HIS A 124 -27.67 15.98 -21.39
N SER A 125 -27.17 15.37 -20.31
CA SER A 125 -26.85 16.09 -19.08
C SER A 125 -25.73 17.11 -19.31
N ASP A 126 -25.88 18.31 -18.74
CA ASP A 126 -24.86 19.37 -18.74
C ASP A 126 -23.99 19.34 -17.48
N LYS A 127 -24.26 18.42 -16.55
CA LYS A 127 -23.56 18.31 -15.28
C LYS A 127 -22.09 17.88 -15.44
N TYR A 128 -21.80 17.06 -16.46
CA TYR A 128 -20.45 16.55 -16.73
C TYR A 128 -19.99 17.02 -18.11
N ARG A 129 -18.70 17.40 -18.20
CA ARG A 129 -18.08 17.69 -19.49
C ARG A 129 -17.82 16.37 -20.22
N HIS A 130 -18.36 16.23 -21.43
CA HIS A 130 -18.11 15.07 -22.29
C HIS A 130 -17.15 15.42 -23.43
N ILE A 131 -16.16 14.56 -23.67
CA ILE A 131 -15.28 14.63 -24.84
C ILE A 131 -15.77 13.61 -25.88
N PRO A 132 -16.40 14.05 -26.97
CA PRO A 132 -16.85 13.13 -28.02
C PRO A 132 -15.67 12.65 -28.86
N ASN A 133 -15.73 11.40 -29.32
CA ASN A 133 -14.81 10.86 -30.33
C ASN A 133 -14.76 11.78 -31.56
N ALA A 134 -13.59 11.90 -32.18
CA ALA A 134 -13.48 12.59 -33.47
C ALA A 134 -14.26 11.85 -34.57
N LYS A 135 -14.81 12.63 -35.50
CA LYS A 135 -15.46 12.09 -36.70
C LYS A 135 -14.43 11.45 -37.60
N ILE A 136 -14.61 10.16 -37.89
CA ILE A 136 -13.71 9.40 -38.75
C ILE A 136 -13.97 9.78 -40.21
N PRO A 137 -12.93 10.14 -40.99
CA PRO A 137 -13.10 10.49 -42.40
C PRO A 137 -13.70 9.34 -43.22
N ILE A 138 -14.64 9.66 -44.11
CA ILE A 138 -15.27 8.68 -45.01
C ILE A 138 -14.20 8.02 -45.87
N GLY A 139 -14.23 6.68 -45.97
CA GLY A 139 -13.27 5.90 -46.74
C GLY A 139 -11.96 5.60 -46.01
N SER A 140 -11.83 5.98 -44.74
CA SER A 140 -10.67 5.60 -43.92
C SER A 140 -10.56 4.08 -43.81
N PRO A 141 -9.35 3.51 -43.89
CA PRO A 141 -9.12 2.09 -43.61
C PRO A 141 -9.62 1.70 -42.21
N PRO A 142 -10.34 0.58 -42.04
CA PRO A 142 -10.92 0.18 -40.75
C PRO A 142 -9.88 0.12 -39.62
N HIS A 143 -8.70 -0.42 -39.87
CA HIS A 143 -7.63 -0.55 -38.86
C HIS A 143 -7.10 0.78 -38.31
N LEU A 144 -7.43 1.92 -38.92
CA LEU A 144 -7.07 3.25 -38.43
C LEU A 144 -8.17 3.87 -37.56
N ARG A 145 -9.35 3.24 -37.45
CA ARG A 145 -10.52 3.76 -36.71
C ARG A 145 -10.14 4.20 -35.30
N ALA A 146 -9.49 3.33 -34.52
CA ALA A 146 -9.11 3.66 -33.15
C ALA A 146 -8.29 4.95 -33.05
N ASN A 147 -7.24 5.11 -33.86
CA ASN A 147 -6.41 6.32 -33.84
C ASN A 147 -7.16 7.54 -34.39
N LEU A 148 -7.92 7.38 -35.49
CA LEU A 148 -8.70 8.48 -36.10
C LEU A 148 -9.88 8.95 -35.25
N SER A 149 -10.30 8.17 -34.26
CA SER A 149 -11.32 8.56 -33.30
C SER A 149 -10.79 9.47 -32.18
N THR A 150 -9.50 9.76 -32.14
CA THR A 150 -8.87 10.63 -31.14
C THR A 150 -9.43 12.06 -31.22
N PRO A 151 -10.04 12.60 -30.16
CA PRO A 151 -10.64 13.92 -30.17
C PRO A 151 -9.61 15.06 -30.37
N PRO A 152 -10.03 16.24 -30.88
CA PRO A 152 -9.21 17.44 -30.84
C PRO A 152 -8.76 17.75 -29.40
N GLY A 153 -7.53 18.24 -29.25
CA GLY A 153 -6.93 18.44 -27.94
C GLY A 153 -6.22 17.20 -27.40
N PHE A 154 -6.42 16.01 -27.98
CA PHE A 154 -5.76 14.77 -27.58
C PHE A 154 -4.84 14.24 -28.68
N SER A 155 -3.92 13.35 -28.32
CA SER A 155 -3.00 12.73 -29.28
C SER A 155 -2.55 11.35 -28.85
N ILE A 156 -2.33 10.45 -29.81
CA ILE A 156 -1.70 9.15 -29.58
C ILE A 156 -0.22 9.27 -29.93
N LYS A 157 0.65 9.00 -28.95
CA LYS A 157 2.12 9.14 -29.06
C LYS A 157 2.78 7.99 -28.30
N LEU A 158 4.11 7.84 -28.36
CA LEU A 158 4.81 6.85 -27.54
C LEU A 158 4.58 7.14 -26.05
N SER A 159 4.28 6.10 -25.27
CA SER A 159 4.12 6.17 -23.81
C SER A 159 5.45 6.45 -23.13
N ASN A 160 5.40 7.11 -21.96
CA ASN A 160 6.57 7.21 -21.08
C ASN A 160 6.86 5.91 -20.33
N ILE A 161 5.90 5.00 -20.27
CA ILE A 161 6.04 3.72 -19.58
C ILE A 161 6.88 2.77 -20.46
N PRO A 162 8.05 2.30 -19.98
CA PRO A 162 8.91 1.41 -20.75
C PRO A 162 8.17 0.14 -21.20
N GLY A 163 8.17 -0.13 -22.51
CA GLY A 163 7.55 -1.33 -23.07
C GLY A 163 6.03 -1.25 -23.28
N ALA A 164 5.35 -0.18 -22.86
CA ALA A 164 3.90 -0.03 -23.03
C ALA A 164 3.47 0.32 -24.48
N GLY A 165 4.40 0.76 -25.32
CA GLY A 165 4.10 1.13 -26.70
C GLY A 165 3.47 2.52 -26.82
N LEU A 166 2.30 2.62 -27.48
CA LEU A 166 1.60 3.90 -27.64
C LEU A 166 0.74 4.21 -26.42
N GLY A 167 0.66 5.50 -26.07
CA GLY A 167 -0.15 6.07 -25.02
C GLY A 167 -1.10 7.14 -25.56
N ALA A 168 -2.17 7.42 -24.83
CA ALA A 168 -3.08 8.53 -25.06
C ALA A 168 -2.66 9.75 -24.22
N TRP A 169 -2.58 10.92 -24.83
CA TRP A 169 -2.10 12.14 -24.20
C TRP A 169 -3.09 13.27 -24.37
N THR A 170 -3.19 14.15 -23.38
CA THR A 170 -3.85 15.44 -23.56
C THR A 170 -2.84 16.51 -23.98
N ASN A 171 -3.24 17.40 -24.87
CA ASN A 171 -2.53 18.62 -25.26
C ASN A 171 -3.24 19.88 -24.71
N GLU A 172 -4.29 19.69 -23.89
CA GLU A 172 -5.04 20.75 -23.23
C GLU A 172 -5.30 20.40 -21.75
N PHE A 173 -5.73 21.39 -20.98
CA PHE A 173 -6.17 21.17 -19.61
C PHE A 173 -7.51 20.43 -19.60
N VAL A 174 -7.57 19.32 -18.87
CA VAL A 174 -8.78 18.52 -18.69
C VAL A 174 -9.17 18.55 -17.20
N PRO A 175 -10.28 19.20 -16.83
CA PRO A 175 -10.73 19.25 -15.44
C PRO A 175 -11.03 17.85 -14.89
N GLN A 176 -10.92 17.69 -13.57
CA GLN A 176 -11.41 16.55 -12.82
C GLN A 176 -12.89 16.25 -13.18
N TYR A 177 -13.24 14.97 -13.21
CA TYR A 177 -14.59 14.46 -13.53
C TYR A 177 -15.07 14.77 -14.96
N THR A 178 -14.15 14.98 -15.89
CA THR A 178 -14.44 15.04 -17.33
C THR A 178 -14.59 13.63 -17.88
N ILE A 179 -15.67 13.38 -18.61
CA ILE A 179 -15.94 12.10 -19.29
C ILE A 179 -15.20 12.10 -20.63
N LEU A 180 -14.15 11.29 -20.73
CA LEU A 180 -13.30 11.17 -21.92
C LEU A 180 -13.98 10.39 -23.05
N GLY A 181 -14.95 9.53 -22.72
CA GLY A 181 -15.73 8.78 -23.69
C GLY A 181 -16.17 7.42 -23.15
N VAL A 182 -16.84 6.65 -24.01
CA VAL A 182 -17.20 5.25 -23.76
C VAL A 182 -16.10 4.37 -24.35
N TYR A 183 -15.66 3.37 -23.60
CA TYR A 183 -14.74 2.35 -24.09
C TYR A 183 -15.46 1.45 -25.12
N GLU A 184 -14.92 1.40 -26.33
CA GLU A 184 -15.54 0.69 -27.46
C GLU A 184 -14.72 -0.54 -27.85
N GLY A 185 -15.43 -1.64 -28.13
CA GLY A 185 -14.83 -2.90 -28.53
C GLY A 185 -15.88 -3.92 -28.95
N VAL A 186 -15.42 -5.12 -29.33
CA VAL A 186 -16.27 -6.27 -29.62
C VAL A 186 -16.80 -6.84 -28.31
N ILE A 187 -18.09 -7.17 -28.26
CA ILE A 187 -18.71 -7.75 -27.06
C ILE A 187 -18.61 -9.28 -27.11
N HIS A 188 -18.00 -9.88 -26.09
CA HIS A 188 -17.88 -11.32 -25.92
C HIS A 188 -18.60 -11.81 -24.66
N THR A 189 -19.30 -12.95 -24.73
CA THR A 189 -20.01 -13.57 -23.60
C THR A 189 -19.18 -14.60 -22.83
N ARG A 190 -17.97 -14.91 -23.31
CA ARG A 190 -16.96 -15.73 -22.63
C ARG A 190 -15.71 -14.87 -22.43
N GLU A 191 -14.92 -15.21 -21.43
CA GLU A 191 -13.57 -14.69 -21.27
C GLU A 191 -12.80 -14.89 -22.59
N SER A 192 -12.23 -13.81 -23.10
CA SER A 192 -11.39 -13.83 -24.30
C SER A 192 -10.00 -14.34 -23.92
N ASP A 193 -9.33 -15.07 -24.81
CA ASP A 193 -7.95 -15.53 -24.59
C ASP A 193 -6.91 -14.38 -24.53
N SER A 194 -7.35 -13.12 -24.65
CA SER A 194 -6.54 -11.89 -24.69
C SER A 194 -7.07 -10.87 -23.68
N ASP A 195 -6.46 -10.79 -22.50
CA ASP A 195 -6.87 -9.88 -21.41
C ASP A 195 -6.34 -8.44 -21.54
N LEU A 196 -5.55 -8.13 -22.59
CA LEU A 196 -4.79 -6.88 -22.65
C LEU A 196 -5.62 -5.62 -22.95
N TYR A 197 -6.77 -5.75 -23.61
CA TYR A 197 -7.61 -4.63 -24.08
C TYR A 197 -9.08 -4.78 -23.66
N SER A 198 -9.32 -5.49 -22.56
CA SER A 198 -10.64 -6.02 -22.22
C SER A 198 -11.16 -5.44 -20.90
N TRP A 199 -12.41 -4.99 -20.90
CA TRP A 199 -13.14 -4.67 -19.66
C TRP A 199 -14.24 -5.69 -19.41
N GLN A 200 -14.25 -6.28 -18.21
CA GLN A 200 -15.38 -7.06 -17.73
C GLN A 200 -16.50 -6.15 -17.23
N VAL A 201 -17.72 -6.42 -17.67
CA VAL A 201 -18.91 -5.60 -17.38
C VAL A 201 -20.06 -6.49 -16.93
N ASP A 202 -20.76 -6.08 -15.89
CA ASP A 202 -21.96 -6.77 -15.42
C ASP A 202 -23.12 -6.60 -16.41
N LYS A 203 -23.85 -7.69 -16.66
CA LYS A 203 -25.07 -7.66 -17.49
C LYS A 203 -26.16 -6.90 -16.75
N GLN A 204 -26.69 -5.86 -17.39
CA GLN A 204 -27.81 -5.12 -16.82
C GLN A 204 -29.04 -6.03 -16.67
N GLY A 205 -29.60 -6.11 -15.45
CA GLY A 205 -30.86 -6.81 -15.18
C GLY A 205 -30.80 -8.34 -15.18
N SER A 206 -29.61 -8.95 -15.17
CA SER A 206 -29.45 -10.40 -15.07
C SER A 206 -28.14 -10.78 -14.38
N ASN A 207 -28.03 -12.03 -13.92
CA ASN A 207 -26.78 -12.53 -13.38
C ASN A 207 -25.80 -12.84 -14.51
N GLY A 208 -24.55 -12.38 -14.35
CA GLY A 208 -23.42 -12.69 -15.22
C GLY A 208 -22.76 -11.47 -15.82
N THR A 209 -21.59 -11.69 -16.42
CA THR A 209 -20.75 -10.65 -17.01
C THR A 209 -20.57 -10.87 -18.51
N TYR A 210 -20.05 -9.87 -19.19
CA TYR A 210 -19.51 -9.97 -20.55
C TYR A 210 -18.26 -9.10 -20.64
N VAL A 211 -17.53 -9.24 -21.74
CA VAL A 211 -16.29 -8.51 -21.98
C VAL A 211 -16.49 -7.53 -23.13
N ILE A 212 -15.96 -6.32 -22.99
CA ILE A 212 -15.76 -5.37 -24.08
C ILE A 212 -14.29 -5.44 -24.48
N ASP A 213 -13.99 -6.08 -25.62
CA ASP A 213 -12.62 -6.30 -26.13
C ASP A 213 -12.26 -5.28 -27.22
N ALA A 214 -11.28 -4.43 -26.92
CA ALA A 214 -10.76 -3.42 -27.85
C ALA A 214 -9.49 -3.85 -28.59
N ALA A 215 -9.15 -5.15 -28.62
CA ALA A 215 -7.98 -5.68 -29.31
C ALA A 215 -7.98 -5.30 -30.80
N ASP A 216 -9.11 -5.45 -31.49
CA ASP A 216 -9.24 -5.04 -32.90
C ASP A 216 -9.37 -3.50 -33.02
N PRO A 217 -8.37 -2.80 -33.61
CA PRO A 217 -8.43 -1.36 -33.82
C PRO A 217 -9.54 -0.91 -34.78
N ALA A 218 -10.09 -1.83 -35.58
CA ALA A 218 -11.24 -1.57 -36.45
C ALA A 218 -12.58 -1.58 -35.73
N CYS A 219 -12.64 -2.14 -34.52
CA CYS A 219 -13.85 -2.23 -33.70
C CYS A 219 -13.78 -1.38 -32.42
N SER A 220 -12.67 -0.67 -32.19
CA SER A 220 -12.40 0.09 -30.97
C SER A 220 -12.05 1.55 -31.23
N ASN A 221 -12.05 2.38 -30.18
CA ASN A 221 -11.74 3.80 -30.24
C ASN A 221 -10.38 4.13 -29.59
N TRP A 222 -10.07 5.43 -29.50
CA TRP A 222 -8.80 5.95 -29.00
C TRP A 222 -8.53 5.62 -27.52
N LEU A 223 -9.57 5.32 -26.73
CA LEU A 223 -9.42 4.96 -25.32
C LEU A 223 -8.65 3.65 -25.12
N ARG A 224 -8.57 2.79 -26.14
CA ARG A 224 -7.73 1.57 -26.12
C ARG A 224 -6.23 1.88 -25.90
N PHE A 225 -5.79 3.11 -26.16
CA PHE A 225 -4.39 3.53 -26.03
C PHE A 225 -4.07 4.15 -24.65
N VAL A 226 -5.04 4.27 -23.75
CA VAL A 226 -4.81 4.76 -22.38
C VAL A 226 -4.16 3.63 -21.58
N ASN A 227 -2.89 3.81 -21.16
CA ASN A 227 -2.12 2.77 -20.47
C ASN A 227 -2.46 2.63 -18.98
N SER A 228 -1.98 1.57 -18.34
CA SER A 228 -2.08 1.40 -16.89
C SER A 228 -0.95 2.12 -16.17
N PRO A 229 -1.23 2.89 -15.11
CA PRO A 229 -0.21 3.55 -14.30
C PRO A 229 0.64 2.53 -13.52
N THR A 230 1.85 2.92 -13.15
CA THR A 230 2.72 2.13 -12.26
C THR A 230 2.71 2.64 -10.81
N THR A 231 2.22 3.87 -10.62
CA THR A 231 2.08 4.52 -9.31
C THR A 231 0.78 5.31 -9.20
N HIS A 232 0.30 5.54 -7.98
CA HIS A 232 -0.92 6.33 -7.75
C HIS A 232 -0.78 7.79 -8.20
N THR A 233 0.43 8.34 -8.27
CA THR A 233 0.68 9.72 -8.71
C THR A 233 0.50 9.91 -10.22
N GLU A 234 0.54 8.81 -10.98
CA GLU A 234 0.34 8.80 -12.44
C GLU A 234 -1.13 8.60 -12.82
N GLU A 235 -1.90 7.84 -12.05
CA GLU A 235 -3.31 7.47 -12.32
C GLU A 235 -4.26 8.67 -12.40
N ASN A 236 -4.62 9.13 -13.59
CA ASN A 236 -5.43 10.34 -13.76
C ASN A 236 -6.78 10.08 -14.45
N VAL A 237 -7.07 8.82 -14.75
CA VAL A 237 -8.34 8.33 -15.29
C VAL A 237 -8.85 7.17 -14.45
N THR A 238 -10.15 7.13 -14.20
CA THR A 238 -10.85 5.99 -13.60
C THR A 238 -11.86 5.41 -14.60
N PRO A 239 -12.03 4.08 -14.65
CA PRO A 239 -13.16 3.48 -15.33
C PRO A 239 -14.45 3.74 -14.53
N VAL A 240 -15.57 3.92 -15.23
CA VAL A 240 -16.90 4.06 -14.65
C VAL A 240 -17.84 3.07 -15.34
N PRO A 241 -17.96 1.84 -14.82
CA PRO A 241 -18.96 0.88 -15.27
C PRO A 241 -20.36 1.44 -14.97
N CYS A 242 -21.16 1.62 -16.01
CA CYS A 242 -22.52 2.14 -15.88
C CYS A 242 -23.43 1.63 -16.98
N ALA A 243 -24.61 1.13 -16.62
CA ALA A 243 -25.66 0.73 -17.57
C ALA A 243 -25.19 -0.20 -18.70
N GLY A 244 -24.29 -1.15 -18.41
CA GLY A 244 -23.74 -2.06 -19.42
C GLY A 244 -22.77 -1.40 -20.40
N ILE A 245 -22.05 -0.35 -19.99
CA ILE A 245 -20.90 0.19 -20.72
C ILE A 245 -19.86 0.69 -19.71
N VAL A 246 -18.64 0.96 -20.20
CA VAL A 246 -17.57 1.53 -19.37
C VAL A 246 -17.21 2.89 -19.92
N PHE A 247 -17.33 3.92 -19.08
CA PHE A 247 -16.82 5.26 -19.39
C PHE A 247 -15.42 5.43 -18.81
N TYR A 248 -14.61 6.26 -19.45
CA TYR A 248 -13.40 6.79 -18.82
C TYR A 248 -13.68 8.20 -18.33
N MET A 249 -13.36 8.46 -17.07
CA MET A 249 -13.53 9.75 -16.41
C MET A 249 -12.21 10.18 -15.79
N THR A 250 -11.85 11.45 -15.88
CA THR A 250 -10.65 11.95 -15.19
C THR A 250 -10.87 11.91 -13.67
N SER A 251 -9.93 11.34 -12.93
CA SER A 251 -9.96 11.25 -11.46
C SER A 251 -9.45 12.52 -10.78
N ARG A 252 -8.71 13.36 -11.52
CA ARG A 252 -8.14 14.65 -11.08
C ARG A 252 -7.98 15.58 -12.28
N ASP A 253 -7.62 16.83 -12.02
CA ASP A 253 -7.20 17.76 -13.06
C ASP A 253 -5.97 17.20 -13.81
N VAL A 254 -5.97 17.32 -15.14
CA VAL A 254 -4.91 16.81 -16.01
C VAL A 254 -4.35 17.95 -16.86
N GLU A 255 -3.06 18.24 -16.68
CA GLU A 255 -2.37 19.32 -17.37
C GLU A 255 -2.01 18.99 -18.83
N PRO A 256 -1.89 19.99 -19.72
CA PRO A 256 -1.41 19.78 -21.08
C PRO A 256 -0.05 19.04 -21.11
N GLY A 257 0.07 18.07 -22.02
CA GLY A 257 1.29 17.27 -22.16
C GLY A 257 1.38 16.08 -21.21
N THR A 258 0.30 15.76 -20.48
CA THR A 258 0.22 14.60 -19.57
C THR A 258 -0.35 13.38 -20.29
N GLU A 259 0.24 12.21 -20.04
CA GLU A 259 -0.30 10.92 -20.49
C GLU A 259 -1.51 10.54 -19.64
N LEU A 260 -2.57 10.07 -20.29
CA LEU A 260 -3.78 9.58 -19.63
C LEU A 260 -3.55 8.13 -19.21
N LEU A 261 -3.78 7.83 -17.93
CA LEU A 261 -3.48 6.53 -17.34
C LEU A 261 -4.63 6.05 -16.44
N VAL A 262 -5.05 4.81 -16.64
CA VAL A 262 -6.20 4.17 -15.99
C VAL A 262 -5.81 2.84 -15.38
N TRP A 263 -6.16 2.57 -14.12
CA TRP A 263 -5.88 1.27 -13.51
C TRP A 263 -6.69 0.15 -14.19
N TYR A 264 -6.01 -0.83 -14.79
CA TYR A 264 -6.67 -1.95 -15.50
C TYR A 264 -7.32 -2.98 -14.57
N GLY A 265 -6.96 -2.97 -13.29
CA GLY A 265 -7.42 -3.95 -12.31
C GLY A 265 -6.29 -4.82 -11.75
N ASP A 266 -6.58 -5.47 -10.63
CA ASP A 266 -5.56 -6.07 -9.78
C ASP A 266 -4.89 -7.29 -10.42
N GLY A 267 -5.61 -8.05 -11.25
CA GLY A 267 -5.05 -9.19 -11.98
C GLY A 267 -3.92 -8.77 -12.92
N TYR A 268 -4.15 -7.73 -13.72
CA TYR A 268 -3.14 -7.19 -14.63
C TYR A 268 -2.01 -6.48 -13.88
N GLY A 269 -2.35 -5.73 -12.82
CA GLY A 269 -1.38 -5.14 -11.90
C GLY A 269 -0.39 -6.18 -11.38
N ARG A 270 -0.88 -7.30 -10.83
CA ARG A 270 -0.05 -8.40 -10.33
C ARG A 270 0.87 -8.98 -11.41
N PHE A 271 0.39 -9.16 -12.64
CA PHE A 271 1.21 -9.60 -13.77
C PHE A 271 2.40 -8.65 -14.04
N LEU A 272 2.19 -7.34 -13.85
CA LEU A 272 3.24 -6.33 -13.97
C LEU A 272 4.05 -6.11 -12.68
N GLY A 273 3.78 -6.86 -11.60
CA GLY A 273 4.40 -6.65 -10.29
C GLY A 273 3.94 -5.37 -9.57
N VAL A 274 2.82 -4.78 -9.99
CA VAL A 274 2.22 -3.58 -9.40
C VAL A 274 1.03 -3.97 -8.54
N ASN A 275 1.02 -3.53 -7.28
CA ASN A 275 -0.03 -3.88 -6.33
C ASN A 275 -0.74 -2.61 -5.82
N ARG A 276 -2.00 -2.40 -6.24
CA ARG A 276 -2.83 -1.24 -5.87
C ARG A 276 -3.61 -1.52 -4.58
N ILE A 277 -2.90 -1.84 -3.50
CA ILE A 277 -3.48 -1.98 -2.15
C ILE A 277 -3.10 -0.75 -1.34
N HIS A 278 -4.10 0.00 -0.88
CA HIS A 278 -3.86 1.18 -0.06
C HIS A 278 -3.49 0.77 1.37
N PRO A 279 -2.39 1.28 1.95
CA PRO A 279 -1.94 0.87 3.29
C PRO A 279 -2.99 1.00 4.38
N GLU A 280 -3.80 2.05 4.37
CA GLU A 280 -4.83 2.27 5.40
C GLU A 280 -5.93 1.19 5.43
N TYR A 281 -6.09 0.39 4.37
CA TYR A 281 -7.02 -0.75 4.41
C TYR A 281 -6.47 -1.92 5.24
N ASP A 282 -5.15 -2.08 5.27
CA ASP A 282 -4.48 -3.11 6.09
C ASP A 282 -4.10 -2.57 7.48
N LEU A 283 -3.78 -1.28 7.58
CA LEU A 283 -3.26 -0.63 8.80
C LEU A 283 -4.37 0.05 9.61
N ASN A 284 -5.41 -0.71 9.98
CA ASN A 284 -6.56 -0.20 10.74
C ASN A 284 -6.26 0.06 12.24
N GLY A 285 -5.00 0.38 12.56
CA GLY A 285 -4.48 0.61 13.91
C GLY A 285 -3.92 2.02 14.12
N SER A 286 -3.93 2.44 15.38
CA SER A 286 -3.36 3.71 15.86
C SER A 286 -1.84 3.76 15.64
N VAL A 287 -1.18 2.60 15.73
CA VAL A 287 0.26 2.44 15.50
C VAL A 287 0.53 1.16 14.73
N ALA A 288 1.53 1.20 13.86
CA ALA A 288 2.08 0.04 13.16
C ALA A 288 3.60 0.02 13.31
N LEU A 289 4.14 -1.09 13.79
CA LEU A 289 5.56 -1.33 14.00
C LEU A 289 5.98 -2.56 13.21
N ARG A 290 7.10 -2.49 12.50
CA ARG A 290 7.68 -3.68 11.89
C ARG A 290 8.44 -4.48 12.94
N ALA A 291 7.87 -5.61 13.34
CA ALA A 291 8.52 -6.49 14.30
C ALA A 291 9.49 -7.44 13.59
N ASN A 292 9.05 -8.10 12.52
CA ASN A 292 9.83 -9.14 11.86
C ASN A 292 9.84 -8.95 10.34
N VAL A 293 10.80 -9.62 9.67
CA VAL A 293 10.78 -9.87 8.23
C VAL A 293 10.79 -11.38 8.02
N ILE A 294 9.91 -11.86 7.14
CA ILE A 294 9.77 -13.28 6.81
C ILE A 294 10.14 -13.50 5.36
N THR A 295 10.85 -14.60 5.12
CA THR A 295 11.24 -15.05 3.79
C THR A 295 10.77 -16.48 3.55
N TYR A 296 10.25 -16.75 2.34
CA TYR A 296 9.98 -18.10 1.87
C TYR A 296 11.21 -18.70 1.19
N ILE A 297 11.57 -19.92 1.61
CA ILE A 297 12.67 -20.71 1.04
C ILE A 297 12.14 -22.11 0.71
N ASP A 298 12.32 -22.55 -0.53
CA ASP A 298 11.78 -23.79 -1.09
C ASP A 298 11.96 -25.03 -0.19
N ASP A 299 13.12 -25.16 0.46
CA ASP A 299 13.47 -26.34 1.28
C ASP A 299 13.09 -26.22 2.77
N LYS A 300 12.78 -25.01 3.26
CA LYS A 300 12.60 -24.72 4.70
C LYS A 300 11.25 -24.09 5.05
N GLY A 301 10.43 -23.74 4.06
CA GLY A 301 9.20 -22.99 4.27
C GLY A 301 9.48 -21.54 4.67
N LEU A 302 8.67 -20.98 5.56
CA LEU A 302 8.83 -19.62 6.05
C LEU A 302 9.90 -19.56 7.15
N VAL A 303 10.83 -18.63 7.04
CA VAL A 303 11.86 -18.32 8.04
C VAL A 303 11.87 -16.83 8.36
N PHE A 304 12.35 -16.49 9.55
CA PHE A 304 12.72 -15.12 9.90
C PHE A 304 14.02 -14.69 9.21
N ASP A 305 14.40 -13.42 9.33
CA ASP A 305 15.61 -12.87 8.73
C ASP A 305 16.91 -13.46 9.30
N ASP A 306 16.87 -13.98 10.53
CA ASP A 306 17.94 -14.74 11.17
C ASP A 306 18.04 -16.22 10.74
N TRP A 307 17.20 -16.65 9.78
CA TRP A 307 17.04 -18.03 9.30
C TRP A 307 16.38 -19.00 10.28
N THR A 308 15.85 -18.50 11.41
CA THR A 308 15.06 -19.32 12.33
C THR A 308 13.75 -19.72 11.64
N PRO A 309 13.38 -21.02 11.64
CA PRO A 309 12.09 -21.46 11.11
C PRO A 309 10.93 -20.82 11.87
N VAL A 310 9.88 -20.44 11.16
CA VAL A 310 8.65 -19.94 11.79
C VAL A 310 7.99 -21.07 12.59
N LYS A 311 8.01 -20.97 13.93
CA LYS A 311 7.44 -21.97 14.85
C LYS A 311 5.99 -21.68 15.26
N TYR A 312 5.52 -20.44 15.07
CA TYR A 312 4.21 -19.97 15.49
C TYR A 312 3.37 -19.57 14.27
N GLN A 313 2.22 -20.22 14.06
CA GLN A 313 1.41 -20.12 12.83
C GLN A 313 0.15 -19.25 12.96
N ASN A 314 -0.12 -18.66 14.13
CA ASN A 314 -1.35 -17.89 14.41
C ASN A 314 -1.46 -16.55 13.64
N TRP A 315 -0.57 -16.29 12.68
CA TRP A 315 -0.59 -15.07 11.86
C TRP A 315 -1.52 -15.19 10.63
N PHE A 316 -1.99 -16.40 10.32
CA PHE A 316 -2.76 -16.70 9.11
C PHE A 316 -4.11 -17.38 9.39
N ASP A 317 -4.56 -17.45 10.64
CA ASP A 317 -5.79 -18.18 10.97
C ASP A 317 -7.04 -17.45 10.43
N ASN A 318 -7.46 -17.94 9.26
CA ASN A 318 -8.80 -18.05 8.68
C ASN A 318 -9.75 -16.84 8.80
N ASP A 319 -9.62 -15.89 7.88
CA ASP A 319 -10.80 -15.22 7.33
C ASP A 319 -10.93 -15.63 5.85
N ASP A 320 -12.17 -15.86 5.44
CA ASP A 320 -12.66 -16.37 4.16
C ASP A 320 -12.31 -15.50 2.92
N ASP A 321 -11.06 -15.05 2.79
CA ASP A 321 -10.59 -14.44 1.55
C ASP A 321 -10.13 -15.56 0.59
N GLU A 322 -11.06 -16.00 -0.27
CA GLU A 322 -10.78 -16.70 -1.54
C GLU A 322 -9.90 -15.87 -2.51
N GLY A 323 -9.33 -14.74 -2.06
CA GLY A 323 -8.27 -14.04 -2.75
C GLY A 323 -6.93 -14.56 -2.27
N GLU A 324 -6.22 -15.34 -3.10
CA GLU A 324 -4.80 -15.62 -2.92
C GLU A 324 -4.08 -14.32 -2.55
N THR A 325 -3.77 -14.16 -1.26
CA THR A 325 -2.88 -13.08 -0.83
C THR A 325 -1.51 -13.51 -1.33
N VAL A 326 -1.15 -13.04 -2.52
CA VAL A 326 0.17 -13.26 -3.12
C VAL A 326 1.18 -12.48 -2.28
N LEU A 327 1.54 -13.03 -1.11
CA LEU A 327 2.70 -12.57 -0.36
C LEU A 327 3.92 -12.83 -1.24
N GLY A 328 4.73 -11.80 -1.44
CA GLY A 328 6.00 -11.96 -2.15
C GLY A 328 6.92 -12.94 -1.42
N GLN A 329 8.02 -13.32 -2.06
CA GLN A 329 9.04 -14.17 -1.45
C GLN A 329 9.56 -13.64 -0.11
N ILE A 330 9.47 -12.32 0.11
CA ILE A 330 9.80 -11.64 1.36
C ILE A 330 8.65 -10.70 1.71
N PHE A 331 8.21 -10.71 2.97
CA PHE A 331 7.22 -9.77 3.50
C PHE A 331 7.50 -9.43 4.97
N GLY A 332 7.08 -8.24 5.40
CA GLY A 332 7.18 -7.81 6.79
C GLY A 332 6.03 -8.35 7.63
N LEU A 333 6.24 -8.51 8.94
CA LEU A 333 5.16 -8.67 9.90
C LEU A 333 5.04 -7.41 10.74
N LEU A 334 3.86 -6.81 10.64
CA LEU A 334 3.51 -5.61 11.35
C LEU A 334 2.75 -5.98 12.61
N LEU A 335 3.18 -5.37 13.71
CA LEU A 335 2.46 -5.39 14.96
C LEU A 335 1.68 -4.08 15.06
N THR A 336 0.35 -4.16 15.00
CA THR A 336 -0.55 -3.00 14.98
C THR A 336 -1.33 -2.90 16.28
N TYR A 337 -1.45 -1.69 16.84
CA TYR A 337 -2.27 -1.43 18.02
C TYR A 337 -3.60 -0.80 17.62
N HIS A 338 -4.70 -1.50 17.83
CA HIS A 338 -6.02 -1.09 17.36
C HIS A 338 -6.79 -0.28 18.41
N HIS A 339 -7.87 0.36 17.95
CA HIS A 339 -8.73 1.21 18.78
C HIS A 339 -9.48 0.45 19.90
N ASP A 340 -9.51 -0.88 19.85
CA ASP A 340 -10.04 -1.75 20.90
C ASP A 340 -9.01 -2.06 22.00
N ASN A 341 -7.86 -1.38 21.99
CA ASN A 341 -6.74 -1.54 22.92
C ASN A 341 -6.11 -2.94 22.88
N LYS A 342 -6.02 -3.53 21.69
CA LYS A 342 -5.37 -4.83 21.46
C LYS A 342 -4.34 -4.78 20.35
N TRP A 343 -3.39 -5.69 20.43
CA TRP A 343 -2.37 -5.92 19.41
C TRP A 343 -2.85 -6.95 18.39
N TYR A 344 -2.57 -6.66 17.13
CA TYR A 344 -2.86 -7.52 15.99
C TYR A 344 -1.64 -7.68 15.10
N TRP A 345 -1.58 -8.83 14.43
CA TRP A 345 -0.58 -9.11 13.40
C TRP A 345 -1.16 -8.80 12.02
N VAL A 346 -0.42 -8.05 11.23
CA VAL A 346 -0.77 -7.74 9.85
C VAL A 346 0.44 -8.04 8.97
N ALA A 347 0.23 -8.80 7.90
CA ALA A 347 1.27 -8.99 6.90
C ALA A 347 1.50 -7.67 6.14
N GLU A 348 2.74 -7.19 6.11
CA GLU A 348 3.12 -6.03 5.32
C GLU A 348 3.08 -6.41 3.83
N ARG A 349 2.08 -5.89 3.10
CA ARG A 349 1.94 -6.13 1.67
C ARG A 349 2.82 -5.18 0.86
N ASN A 350 2.89 -5.44 -0.45
CA ASN A 350 3.52 -4.49 -1.36
C ASN A 350 2.66 -3.24 -1.52
N TYR A 351 3.05 -2.14 -0.87
CA TYR A 351 2.36 -0.85 -0.91
C TYR A 351 2.94 0.16 -1.90
N THR A 352 3.93 -0.24 -2.72
CA THR A 352 4.75 0.70 -3.50
C THR A 352 3.96 1.56 -4.48
N TYR A 353 2.76 1.11 -4.89
CA TYR A 353 1.87 1.92 -5.72
C TYR A 353 1.51 3.26 -5.07
N TYR A 354 1.24 3.25 -3.75
CA TYR A 354 0.85 4.43 -2.98
C TYR A 354 2.03 5.10 -2.26
N THR A 355 3.04 4.33 -1.88
CA THR A 355 4.16 4.82 -1.04
C THR A 355 5.46 5.06 -1.81
N GLY A 356 5.50 4.73 -3.10
CA GLY A 356 6.69 4.81 -3.94
C GLY A 356 7.60 3.59 -3.83
N HIS A 357 8.70 3.58 -4.57
CA HIS A 357 9.57 2.40 -4.73
C HIS A 357 10.23 1.90 -3.43
N GLU A 358 10.43 2.78 -2.44
CA GLU A 358 10.96 2.36 -1.13
C GLU A 358 9.91 1.65 -0.27
N GLY A 359 8.63 1.67 -0.67
CA GLY A 359 7.55 1.08 0.09
C GLY A 359 7.16 1.89 1.32
N LEU A 360 6.40 1.25 2.21
CA LEU A 360 5.92 1.88 3.43
C LEU A 360 7.07 2.04 4.45
N LYS A 361 7.18 3.24 5.01
CA LYS A 361 8.16 3.54 6.06
C LYS A 361 7.52 3.39 7.41
N LEU A 362 8.09 2.52 8.24
CA LEU A 362 7.58 2.22 9.58
C LEU A 362 8.71 2.17 10.60
N PRO A 363 8.44 2.53 11.86
CA PRO A 363 9.31 2.20 12.99
C PRO A 363 9.45 0.68 13.10
N PHE A 364 10.55 0.22 13.69
CA PHE A 364 10.90 -1.20 13.72
C PHE A 364 11.65 -1.61 14.98
N ILE A 365 11.76 -2.92 15.19
CA ILE A 365 12.34 -3.52 16.39
C ILE A 365 13.45 -4.49 15.97
N CYS A 366 14.64 -4.34 16.56
CA CYS A 366 15.72 -5.30 16.40
C CYS A 366 15.87 -6.14 17.67
N GLU A 367 16.30 -7.39 17.51
CA GLU A 367 16.67 -8.29 18.58
C GLU A 367 18.17 -8.62 18.55
N ASP A 368 18.76 -8.60 19.74
CA ASP A 368 20.15 -8.96 19.95
C ASP A 368 20.39 -10.46 19.64
N SER A 369 21.28 -10.74 18.69
CA SER A 369 21.66 -12.11 18.29
C SER A 369 22.45 -12.93 19.33
N THR A 370 22.86 -12.34 20.47
CA THR A 370 23.79 -12.99 21.42
C THR A 370 23.17 -13.95 22.42
N ASN A 371 21.83 -14.14 22.43
CA ASN A 371 21.17 -15.06 23.36
C ASN A 371 20.87 -16.47 22.81
N ASN A 372 21.27 -16.82 21.58
CA ASN A 372 21.07 -18.17 21.03
C ASN A 372 22.19 -19.19 21.33
N SER A 373 23.23 -18.82 22.08
CA SER A 373 24.27 -19.76 22.53
C SER A 373 23.93 -20.39 23.90
N GLY A 374 22.76 -21.01 23.99
CA GLY A 374 22.22 -21.59 25.21
C GLY A 374 21.65 -23.00 25.06
N VAL A 375 22.06 -23.77 24.05
CA VAL A 375 21.82 -25.23 24.02
C VAL A 375 23.05 -25.90 23.43
N GLY A 376 23.93 -26.37 24.32
CA GLY A 376 25.01 -27.30 24.02
C GLY A 376 24.78 -28.60 24.79
#